data_AF-A0A401TZ02-F1
#
_entry.id   AF-A0A401TZ02-F1
#
_cell.length_a   1.000
_cell.length_b   1.000
_cell.length_c   1.000
_cell.angle_alpha   90.00
_cell.angle_beta   90.00
_cell.angle_gamma   90.00
#
_symmetry.space_group_name_H-M   'P 1'
#
loop_
_entity.id
_entity.type
_entity.pdbx_description
1 polymer ?
#
loop_
_entity_poly.entity_id
_entity_poly.type
_entity_poly.pdbx_seq_one_letter_code
_entity_poly.pdbx_strand_id
1 'polypeptide(L)'
;EGNTRGLFKGRTVVSFLTGEPEYLDPLKDETPEGWIVTGYPWYSIKTPEHDAFLKAYQAKYNDYPRLGSIVGYQTIKAAAAILAKAGSSDPEKLIAAAEGISTPSPFGEITFRKIDHQSTLGAFTGKTALKDGKGIMVDTAYRKGSDYLPGDAEIEKMRPKD
;
A
#
# COMPACT_ATOMS: atom_id res chain seq x y z
N GLU A 1 -16.80 -1.55 -21.03
CA GLU A 1 -17.65 -0.70 -21.91
C GLU A 1 -17.31 0.80 -21.95
N GLY A 2 -16.67 1.40 -20.93
CA GLY A 2 -16.36 2.84 -20.94
C GLY A 2 -15.58 3.30 -22.18
N ASN A 3 -14.59 2.52 -22.61
CA ASN A 3 -13.83 2.73 -23.85
C ASN A 3 -14.74 2.73 -25.09
N THR A 4 -15.58 1.70 -25.23
CA THR A 4 -16.53 1.54 -26.36
C THR A 4 -17.50 2.72 -26.47
N ARG A 5 -17.92 3.27 -25.34
CA ARG A 5 -18.84 4.42 -25.27
C ARG A 5 -18.14 5.77 -25.38
N GLY A 6 -16.81 5.79 -25.55
CA GLY A 6 -16.01 7.02 -25.65
C GLY A 6 -15.94 7.84 -24.36
N LEU A 7 -16.24 7.23 -23.20
CA LEU A 7 -16.37 7.92 -21.91
C LEU A 7 -15.09 8.71 -21.55
N PHE A 8 -13.93 8.13 -21.82
CA PHE A 8 -12.64 8.68 -21.39
C PHE A 8 -11.97 9.61 -22.42
N LYS A 9 -12.56 9.77 -23.61
CA LYS A 9 -11.97 10.61 -24.67
C LYS A 9 -11.84 12.06 -24.20
N GLY A 10 -10.62 12.60 -24.26
CA GLY A 10 -10.31 13.98 -23.89
C GLY A 10 -10.43 14.29 -22.39
N ARG A 11 -10.46 13.27 -21.52
CA ARG A 11 -10.59 13.43 -20.07
C ARG A 11 -9.38 12.89 -19.33
N THR A 12 -8.91 13.64 -18.34
CA THR A 12 -8.01 13.11 -17.32
C THR A 12 -8.82 12.25 -16.35
N VAL A 13 -8.35 11.03 -16.11
CA VAL A 13 -8.95 10.13 -15.14
C VAL A 13 -8.01 9.97 -13.96
N VAL A 14 -8.55 10.16 -12.76
CA VAL A 14 -7.90 9.82 -11.50
C VAL A 14 -8.65 8.61 -10.95
N SER A 15 -7.94 7.52 -10.68
CA SER A 15 -8.56 6.27 -10.23
C SER A 15 -7.79 5.66 -9.06
N PHE A 16 -8.49 5.44 -7.95
CA PHE A 16 -7.90 4.80 -6.79
C PHE A 16 -7.70 3.32 -7.08
N LEU A 17 -6.56 2.78 -6.62
CA LEU A 17 -6.19 1.36 -6.64
C LEU A 17 -5.92 0.76 -8.02
N THR A 18 -6.31 1.41 -9.13
CA THR A 18 -6.17 0.83 -10.48
C THR A 18 -4.74 0.46 -10.87
N GLY A 19 -3.71 1.04 -10.23
CA GLY A 19 -2.33 0.64 -10.43
C GLY A 19 -1.89 -0.61 -9.65
N GLU A 20 -2.78 -1.23 -8.87
CA GLU A 20 -2.52 -2.48 -8.17
C GLU A 20 -2.57 -3.64 -9.16
N PRO A 21 -1.58 -4.56 -9.17
CA PRO A 21 -1.54 -5.67 -10.12
C PRO A 21 -2.82 -6.53 -10.11
N GLU A 22 -3.47 -6.66 -8.95
CA GLU A 22 -4.76 -7.34 -8.77
C GLU A 22 -5.85 -6.86 -9.75
N TYR A 23 -5.83 -5.58 -10.09
CA TYR A 23 -6.81 -4.95 -10.97
C TYR A 23 -6.22 -4.62 -12.33
N LEU A 24 -4.93 -4.30 -12.39
CA LEU A 24 -4.25 -3.87 -13.62
C LEU A 24 -3.92 -5.06 -14.53
N ASP A 25 -3.43 -6.18 -13.99
CA ASP A 25 -3.00 -7.33 -14.79
C ASP A 25 -4.14 -7.94 -15.63
N PRO A 26 -5.38 -8.07 -15.12
CA PRO A 26 -6.50 -8.59 -15.89
C PRO A 26 -6.90 -7.72 -17.10
N LEU A 27 -6.58 -6.42 -17.09
CA LEU A 27 -6.90 -5.51 -18.19
C LEU A 27 -6.05 -5.77 -19.44
N LYS A 28 -4.84 -6.31 -19.29
CA LYS A 28 -3.94 -6.63 -20.41
C LYS A 28 -3.81 -5.44 -21.40
N ASP A 29 -4.11 -5.67 -22.67
CA ASP A 29 -4.10 -4.71 -23.78
C ASP A 29 -5.25 -3.69 -23.73
N GLU A 30 -6.26 -3.90 -22.89
CA GLU A 30 -7.30 -2.91 -22.61
C GLU A 30 -6.90 -1.91 -21.52
N THR A 31 -5.67 -1.98 -21.00
CA THR A 31 -5.19 -1.04 -19.97
C THR A 31 -5.29 0.39 -20.48
N PRO A 32 -6.02 1.28 -19.78
CA PRO A 32 -6.08 2.68 -20.18
C PRO A 32 -4.72 3.34 -19.90
N GLU A 33 -4.16 4.05 -20.87
CA GLU A 33 -2.91 4.79 -20.68
C GLU A 33 -3.16 6.19 -20.08
N GLY A 34 -2.25 6.63 -19.23
CA GLY A 34 -2.21 8.00 -18.69
C GLY A 34 -3.17 8.29 -17.54
N TRP A 35 -3.89 7.29 -17.01
CA TRP A 35 -4.70 7.49 -15.80
C TRP A 35 -3.79 7.73 -14.60
N ILE A 36 -4.13 8.71 -13.77
CA ILE A 36 -3.42 8.97 -12.51
C ILE A 36 -3.96 8.00 -11.46
N VAL A 37 -3.10 7.16 -10.90
CA VAL A 37 -3.53 6.06 -10.04
C VAL A 37 -2.70 5.94 -8.78
N THR A 38 -3.31 5.37 -7.74
CA THR A 38 -2.56 4.67 -6.69
C THR A 38 -2.36 3.21 -7.09
N GLY A 39 -1.25 2.59 -6.65
CA GLY A 39 -0.97 1.22 -7.01
C GLY A 39 0.30 0.63 -6.40
N TYR A 40 0.78 -0.44 -7.03
CA TYR A 40 1.95 -1.19 -6.57
C TYR A 40 2.87 -1.61 -7.74
N PRO A 41 3.86 -0.78 -8.10
CA PRO A 41 4.78 -1.03 -9.20
C PRO A 41 5.93 -1.94 -8.78
N TRP A 42 5.62 -3.16 -8.31
CA TRP A 42 6.58 -4.08 -7.69
C TRP A 42 7.86 -4.32 -8.49
N TYR A 43 7.79 -4.26 -9.82
CA TYR A 43 8.91 -4.45 -10.74
C TYR A 43 9.92 -3.29 -10.75
N SER A 44 9.51 -2.08 -10.37
CA SER A 44 10.35 -0.88 -10.42
C SER A 44 10.97 -0.50 -9.08
N ILE A 45 10.47 -1.05 -7.97
CA ILE A 45 11.01 -0.78 -6.63
C ILE A 45 12.38 -1.44 -6.47
N LYS A 46 13.36 -0.70 -5.91
CA LYS A 46 14.77 -1.12 -5.77
C LYS A 46 15.33 -0.97 -4.36
N THR A 47 14.48 -0.74 -3.36
CA THR A 47 14.95 -0.66 -1.96
C THR A 47 15.36 -2.04 -1.45
N PRO A 48 16.37 -2.15 -0.56
CA PRO A 48 16.81 -3.43 -0.01
C PRO A 48 15.69 -4.21 0.69
N GLU A 49 14.81 -3.51 1.43
CA GLU A 49 13.71 -4.12 2.18
C GLU A 49 12.68 -4.76 1.25
N HIS A 50 12.38 -4.08 0.13
CA HIS A 50 11.44 -4.58 -0.87
C HIS A 50 12.04 -5.76 -1.64
N ASP A 51 13.30 -5.66 -2.06
CA ASP A 51 13.99 -6.71 -2.80
C ASP A 51 14.10 -8.00 -1.97
N ALA A 52 14.36 -7.89 -0.67
CA ALA A 52 14.35 -9.03 0.25
C ALA A 52 12.97 -9.72 0.31
N PHE A 53 11.90 -8.92 0.42
CA PHE A 53 10.54 -9.44 0.39
C PHE A 53 10.19 -10.10 -0.96
N LEU A 54 10.49 -9.43 -2.07
CA LEU A 54 10.19 -9.88 -3.43
C LEU A 54 10.85 -11.23 -3.72
N LYS A 55 12.16 -11.36 -3.42
CA LYS A 55 12.91 -12.60 -3.60
C LYS A 55 12.33 -13.74 -2.77
N ALA A 56 12.03 -13.49 -1.50
CA ALA A 56 11.43 -14.50 -0.61
C ALA A 56 10.04 -14.94 -1.09
N TYR A 57 9.22 -13.99 -1.56
CA TYR A 57 7.89 -14.28 -2.10
C TYR A 57 7.98 -15.13 -3.37
N GLN A 58 8.82 -14.74 -4.34
CA GLN A 58 9.01 -15.48 -5.59
C GLN A 58 9.57 -16.89 -5.34
N ALA A 59 10.54 -17.04 -4.45
CA ALA A 59 11.09 -18.35 -4.10
C ALA A 59 10.03 -19.28 -3.48
N LYS A 60 9.09 -18.74 -2.70
CA LYS A 60 8.06 -19.52 -2.03
C LYS A 60 6.86 -19.87 -2.94
N TYR A 61 6.43 -18.93 -3.77
CA TYR A 61 5.17 -19.03 -4.51
C TYR A 61 5.35 -19.21 -6.02
N ASN A 62 6.58 -19.10 -6.54
CA ASN A 62 6.87 -19.12 -7.98
C ASN A 62 6.02 -18.10 -8.77
N ASP A 63 5.74 -16.95 -8.16
CA ASP A 63 4.94 -15.86 -8.70
C ASP A 63 5.38 -14.52 -8.07
N TYR A 64 5.00 -13.39 -8.64
CA TYR A 64 5.26 -12.07 -8.06
C TYR A 64 4.15 -11.65 -7.07
N PRO A 65 4.50 -10.79 -6.10
CA PRO A 65 3.53 -10.30 -5.13
C PRO A 65 2.56 -9.31 -5.75
N ARG A 66 1.35 -9.32 -5.21
CA ARG A 66 0.28 -8.33 -5.41
C ARG A 66 0.27 -7.37 -4.20
N LEU A 67 -0.47 -6.25 -4.22
CA LEU A 67 -0.48 -5.35 -3.07
C LEU A 67 -1.03 -6.06 -1.81
N GLY A 68 -2.06 -6.91 -1.97
CA GLY A 68 -2.59 -7.75 -0.90
C GLY A 68 -1.54 -8.64 -0.24
N SER A 69 -0.52 -9.09 -0.99
CA SER A 69 0.62 -9.84 -0.44
C SER A 69 1.44 -9.00 0.55
N ILE A 70 1.66 -7.71 0.25
CA ILE A 70 2.36 -6.76 1.13
C ILE A 70 1.51 -6.49 2.38
N VAL A 71 0.22 -6.20 2.20
CA VAL A 71 -0.71 -5.90 3.31
C VAL A 71 -0.82 -7.08 4.26
N GLY A 72 -0.99 -8.30 3.73
CA GLY A 72 -1.05 -9.52 4.54
C GLY A 72 0.25 -9.78 5.31
N TYR A 73 1.40 -9.67 4.64
CA TYR A 73 2.71 -9.79 5.28
C TYR A 73 2.88 -8.77 6.41
N GLN A 74 2.59 -7.49 6.14
CA GLN A 74 2.80 -6.44 7.12
C GLN A 74 1.86 -6.54 8.31
N THR A 75 0.61 -6.96 8.08
CA THR A 75 -0.37 -7.17 9.15
C THR A 75 0.13 -8.20 10.16
N ILE A 76 0.62 -9.35 9.69
CA ILE A 76 1.14 -10.39 10.57
C ILE A 76 2.45 -9.96 11.25
N LYS A 77 3.34 -9.25 10.54
CA LYS A 77 4.58 -8.72 11.13
C LYS A 77 4.31 -7.69 12.23
N ALA A 78 3.33 -6.81 12.03
CA ALA A 78 2.89 -5.85 13.03
C ALA A 78 2.28 -6.55 14.25
N ALA A 79 1.36 -7.51 14.04
CA ALA A 79 0.77 -8.28 15.14
C ALA A 79 1.84 -9.03 15.97
N ALA A 80 2.82 -9.64 15.31
CA ALA A 80 3.93 -10.32 15.98
C ALA A 80 4.81 -9.33 16.79
N ALA A 81 5.08 -8.14 16.25
CA ALA A 81 5.84 -7.12 16.96
C ALA A 81 5.09 -6.59 18.20
N ILE A 82 3.77 -6.41 18.08
CA ILE A 82 2.90 -6.01 19.19
C ILE A 82 2.90 -7.06 20.29
N LEU A 83 2.71 -8.35 19.93
CA LEU A 83 2.77 -9.47 20.87
C LEU A 83 4.13 -9.55 21.58
N ALA A 84 5.22 -9.39 20.83
CA ALA A 84 6.57 -9.42 21.38
C ALA A 84 6.82 -8.25 22.36
N LYS A 85 6.37 -7.04 22.02
CA LYS A 85 6.48 -5.86 22.89
C LYS A 85 5.58 -5.96 24.13
N ALA A 86 4.37 -6.52 24.00
CA ALA A 86 3.44 -6.70 25.11
C ALA A 86 3.90 -7.78 26.10
N GLY A 87 4.64 -8.79 25.63
CA GLY A 87 5.00 -9.97 26.44
C GLY A 87 3.78 -10.73 26.97
N SER A 88 2.63 -10.55 26.32
CA SER A 88 1.33 -11.04 26.78
C SER A 88 0.32 -11.03 25.64
N SER A 89 -0.70 -11.89 25.75
CA SER A 89 -1.88 -11.86 24.88
C SER A 89 -3.08 -11.16 25.53
N ASP A 90 -2.88 -10.50 26.68
CA ASP A 90 -3.88 -9.68 27.35
C ASP A 90 -4.25 -8.45 26.49
N PRO A 91 -5.54 -8.18 26.22
CA PRO A 91 -5.95 -7.10 25.33
C PRO A 91 -5.42 -5.71 25.72
N GLU A 92 -5.46 -5.34 27.00
CA GLU A 92 -5.01 -4.02 27.45
C GLU A 92 -3.49 -3.85 27.25
N LYS A 93 -2.72 -4.91 27.52
CA LYS A 93 -1.28 -4.91 27.23
C LYS A 93 -0.98 -4.84 25.73
N LEU A 94 -1.79 -5.49 24.90
CA LEU A 94 -1.65 -5.43 23.44
C LEU A 94 -1.93 -4.02 22.90
N ILE A 95 -3.00 -3.37 23.37
CA ILE A 95 -3.35 -1.99 23.00
C ILE A 95 -2.21 -1.05 23.37
N ALA A 96 -1.76 -1.08 24.63
CA ALA A 96 -0.66 -0.25 25.10
C ALA A 96 0.66 -0.50 24.34
N ALA A 97 0.92 -1.75 23.93
CA ALA A 97 2.08 -2.08 23.10
C ALA A 97 1.96 -1.56 21.66
N ALA A 98 0.76 -1.59 21.08
CA ALA A 98 0.50 -1.17 19.71
C ALA A 98 0.58 0.35 19.52
N GLU A 99 0.18 1.14 20.51
CA GLU A 99 0.28 2.59 20.43
C GLU A 99 1.72 3.06 20.19
N GLY A 100 1.94 3.76 19.07
CA GLY A 100 3.25 4.30 18.69
C GLY A 100 4.28 3.25 18.27
N ILE A 101 3.89 1.98 18.08
CA ILE A 101 4.84 0.94 17.67
C ILE A 101 5.35 1.22 16.25
N SER A 102 6.66 1.14 16.06
CA SER A 102 7.30 1.18 14.75
C SER A 102 7.77 -0.21 14.35
N THR A 103 7.59 -0.55 13.07
CA THR A 103 7.90 -1.87 12.53
C THR A 103 8.51 -1.73 11.14
N PRO A 104 9.52 -2.54 10.78
CA PRO A 104 10.00 -2.59 9.40
C PRO A 104 8.90 -3.13 8.48
N SER A 105 8.85 -2.63 7.24
CA SER A 105 7.99 -3.15 6.19
C SER A 105 8.76 -3.27 4.87
N PRO A 106 8.22 -3.98 3.87
CA PRO A 106 8.77 -3.98 2.52
C PRO A 106 8.83 -2.59 1.87
N PHE A 107 8.11 -1.58 2.39
CA PHE A 107 8.12 -0.19 1.90
C PHE A 107 8.88 0.77 2.83
N GLY A 108 9.71 0.25 3.73
CA GLY A 108 10.41 1.01 4.77
C GLY A 108 9.71 0.96 6.12
N GLU A 109 10.22 1.68 7.11
CA GLU A 109 9.63 1.69 8.46
C GLU A 109 8.24 2.33 8.46
N ILE A 110 7.32 1.72 9.21
CA ILE A 110 5.98 2.25 9.45
C ILE A 110 5.70 2.31 10.96
N THR A 111 4.87 3.26 11.36
CA THR A 111 4.42 3.45 12.74
C THR A 111 2.91 3.35 12.81
N PHE A 112 2.37 2.75 13.86
CA PHE A 112 0.96 2.90 14.22
C PHE A 112 0.81 4.10 15.14
N ARG A 113 0.21 5.16 14.63
CA ARG A 113 0.04 6.42 15.39
C ARG A 113 -0.82 6.17 16.62
N LYS A 114 -0.36 6.69 17.76
CA LYS A 114 -1.13 6.60 19.01
C LYS A 114 -2.48 7.30 18.93
N ILE A 115 -2.56 8.41 18.20
CA ILE A 115 -3.73 9.28 18.25
C ILE A 115 -4.95 8.74 17.49
N ASP A 116 -4.77 7.93 16.45
CA ASP A 116 -5.85 7.42 15.59
C ASP A 116 -5.73 5.92 15.30
N HIS A 117 -4.65 5.28 15.75
CA HIS A 117 -4.31 3.88 15.49
C HIS A 117 -4.06 3.58 14.00
N GLN A 118 -3.87 4.62 13.18
CA GLN A 118 -3.58 4.49 11.75
C GLN A 118 -2.10 4.15 11.53
N SER A 119 -1.85 3.19 10.65
CA SER A 119 -0.50 2.90 10.18
C SER A 119 0.00 3.97 9.20
N THR A 120 1.27 4.34 9.27
CA THR A 120 1.92 5.24 8.29
C THR A 120 2.35 4.54 6.99
N LEU A 121 1.92 3.30 6.74
CA LEU A 121 2.15 2.63 5.46
C LEU A 121 1.58 3.50 4.33
N GLY A 122 2.44 3.84 3.37
CA GLY A 122 2.09 4.70 2.25
C GLY A 122 1.55 3.95 1.05
N ALA A 123 1.41 4.67 -0.06
CA ALA A 123 1.02 4.13 -1.34
C ALA A 123 1.93 4.65 -2.45
N PHE A 124 2.05 3.92 -3.56
CA PHE A 124 2.66 4.50 -4.76
C PHE A 124 1.60 5.24 -5.56
N THR A 125 1.96 6.42 -6.06
CA THR A 125 1.21 7.16 -7.07
C THR A 125 1.96 7.10 -8.39
N GLY A 126 1.26 7.08 -9.51
CA GLY A 126 1.88 7.15 -10.83
C GLY A 126 0.83 7.26 -11.93
N LYS A 127 1.24 6.92 -13.15
CA LYS A 127 0.33 6.82 -14.29
C LYS A 127 0.30 5.41 -14.85
N THR A 128 -0.86 4.95 -15.31
CA THR A 128 -0.94 3.71 -16.07
C THR A 128 -0.30 3.85 -17.45
N ALA A 129 0.33 2.79 -17.94
CA ALA A 129 0.85 2.69 -19.30
C ALA A 129 0.75 1.24 -19.78
N LEU A 130 0.89 1.02 -21.09
CA LEU A 130 0.96 -0.31 -21.68
C LEU A 130 2.41 -0.65 -22.03
N LYS A 131 2.86 -1.84 -21.65
CA LYS A 131 4.16 -2.39 -22.04
C LYS A 131 4.04 -3.86 -22.35
N ASP A 132 4.41 -4.26 -23.56
CA ASP A 132 4.39 -5.65 -24.02
C ASP A 132 3.03 -6.34 -23.80
N GLY A 133 1.93 -5.61 -24.05
CA GLY A 133 0.55 -6.10 -23.86
C GLY A 133 0.10 -6.22 -22.40
N LYS A 134 0.85 -5.64 -21.45
CA LYS A 134 0.54 -5.64 -20.02
C LYS A 134 0.43 -4.22 -19.49
N GLY A 135 -0.54 -4.01 -18.60
CA GLY A 135 -0.64 -2.77 -17.85
C GLY A 135 0.51 -2.64 -16.85
N ILE A 136 1.13 -1.47 -16.82
CA ILE A 136 2.15 -1.09 -15.85
C ILE A 136 1.84 0.30 -15.29
N MET A 137 2.58 0.71 -14.28
CA MET A 137 2.69 2.07 -13.81
C MET A 137 4.04 2.65 -14.22
N VAL A 138 4.01 3.91 -14.64
CA VAL A 138 5.17 4.77 -14.92
C VAL A 138 5.08 6.04 -14.10
N ASP A 139 6.15 6.84 -14.11
CA ASP A 139 6.26 8.08 -13.33
C ASP A 139 5.92 7.87 -11.83
N THR A 140 6.36 6.74 -11.29
CA THR A 140 5.93 6.28 -9.98
C THR A 140 6.71 6.94 -8.86
N ALA A 141 6.01 7.38 -7.82
CA ALA A 141 6.59 7.89 -6.59
C ALA A 141 5.89 7.26 -5.37
N TYR A 142 6.67 6.85 -4.37
CA TYR A 142 6.11 6.46 -3.08
C TYR A 142 5.67 7.70 -2.30
N ARG A 143 4.47 7.65 -1.75
CA ARG A 143 3.88 8.68 -0.90
C ARG A 143 3.80 8.15 0.52
N LYS A 144 4.71 8.62 1.38
CA LYS A 144 4.79 8.18 2.77
C LYS A 144 3.51 8.55 3.50
N GLY A 145 2.85 7.58 4.15
CA GLY A 145 1.53 7.78 4.74
C GLY A 145 1.47 8.94 5.74
N SER A 146 2.53 9.14 6.52
CA SER A 146 2.61 10.24 7.50
C SER A 146 2.44 11.63 6.90
N ASP A 147 2.79 11.82 5.62
CA ASP A 147 2.79 13.13 4.98
C ASP A 147 1.39 13.50 4.45
N TYR A 148 0.44 12.55 4.50
CA TYR A 148 -0.92 12.66 3.95
C TYR A 148 -2.02 12.37 4.99
N LEU A 149 -1.67 12.34 6.28
CA LEU A 149 -2.62 12.20 7.37
C LEU A 149 -2.91 13.57 8.03
N PRO A 150 -4.14 13.81 8.54
CA PRO A 150 -4.44 15.02 9.29
C PRO A 150 -3.57 15.16 10.55
N GLY A 151 -3.36 16.41 10.95
CA GLY A 151 -2.64 16.77 12.16
C GLY A 151 -3.38 16.37 13.43
N ASP A 152 -2.64 16.26 14.53
CA ASP A 152 -3.15 15.67 15.79
C ASP A 152 -4.39 16.41 16.33
N ALA A 153 -4.37 17.74 16.33
CA ALA A 153 -5.49 18.57 16.79
C ALA A 153 -6.78 18.41 15.96
N GLU A 154 -6.67 17.94 14.70
CA GLU A 154 -7.83 17.63 13.86
C GLU A 154 -8.36 16.23 14.18
N ILE A 155 -7.46 15.26 14.30
CA ILE A 155 -7.78 13.87 14.66
C ILE A 155 -8.45 13.78 16.04
N GLU A 156 -7.98 14.52 17.04
CA GLU A 156 -8.57 14.55 18.39
C GLU A 156 -10.03 15.01 18.38
N LYS A 157 -10.45 15.81 17.41
CA LYS A 157 -11.84 16.25 17.25
C LYS A 157 -12.71 15.20 16.56
N MET A 158 -12.11 14.30 15.79
CA MET A 158 -12.81 13.27 15.01
C MET A 158 -13.05 11.99 15.80
N ARG A 159 -12.30 11.76 16.88
CA ARG A 159 -12.45 10.59 17.74
C ARG A 159 -13.52 10.79 18.82
N PRO A 160 -14.23 9.71 19.23
CA PRO A 160 -15.04 9.73 20.45
C PRO A 160 -14.22 10.18 21.66
N LYS A 161 -14.85 10.94 22.57
CA LYS A 161 -14.22 11.54 23.76
C LYS A 161 -14.46 10.71 25.04
N ASP A 162 -14.62 9.41 24.88
CA ASP A 162 -14.92 8.49 25.97
C ASP A 162 -13.81 8.49 27.03
#